data_AF-A0A2N1DHC0-F1
#
_entry.id   AF-A0A2N1DHC0-F1
#
_cell.length_a   1.000
_cell.length_b   1.000
_cell.length_c   1.000
_cell.angle_alpha   90.00
_cell.angle_beta   90.00
_cell.angle_gamma   90.00
#
_symmetry.space_group_name_H-M   'P 1'
#
loop_
_entity.id
_entity.type
_entity.pdbx_description
1 polymer ?
#
loop_
_entity_poly.entity_id
_entity_poly.type
_entity_poly.pdbx_seq_one_letter_code
_entity_poly.pdbx_strand_id
1 'polypeptide(L)' 'MHCQNKTAEIVRAEGADYMLQVKDNQRNLHKEISAFFHKTYRDDPQALETGYYQEIDKAHGRINERYYRLLPITDLRQA' A
#
# COMPACT_ATOMS: atom_id res chain seq x y z
N MET A 1 -7.33 -15.79 -8.22
CA MET A 1 -6.79 -15.61 -6.85
C MET A 1 -7.85 -16.17 -5.93
N HIS A 2 -7.55 -17.16 -5.09
CA HIS A 2 -8.34 -17.32 -3.87
C HIS A 2 -8.13 -16.01 -3.12
N CYS A 3 -9.14 -15.14 -3.06
CA CYS A 3 -9.03 -13.92 -2.27
C CYS A 3 -8.74 -14.38 -0.84
N GLN A 4 -7.66 -13.90 -0.24
CA GLN A 4 -7.16 -14.33 1.08
C GLN A 4 -8.07 -13.78 2.20
N ASN A 5 -9.38 -13.80 2.00
CA ASN A 5 -10.37 -13.18 2.88
C ASN A 5 -10.34 -13.86 4.24
N LYS A 6 -10.38 -15.19 4.27
CA LYS A 6 -10.28 -15.97 5.53
C LYS A 6 -8.98 -15.67 6.28
N THR A 7 -7.87 -15.54 5.57
CA THR A 7 -6.57 -15.20 6.18
C THR A 7 -6.58 -13.77 6.71
N ALA A 8 -7.12 -12.81 5.96
CA ALA A 8 -7.23 -11.43 6.42
C ALA A 8 -8.17 -11.30 7.63
N GLU A 9 -9.26 -12.07 7.68
CA GLU A 9 -10.16 -12.16 8.84
C GLU A 9 -9.43 -12.66 10.08
N ILE A 10 -8.66 -13.75 9.96
CA ILE A 10 -7.86 -14.29 11.07
C ILE A 10 -6.81 -13.27 11.52
N VAL A 11 -6.05 -12.67 10.59
CA VAL A 11 -5.03 -11.67 10.94
C VAL A 11 -5.63 -10.48 11.68
N ARG A 12 -6.81 -10.00 11.26
CA ARG A 12 -7.55 -8.96 11.98
C ARG A 12 -8.01 -9.41 13.36
N ALA A 13 -8.52 -10.63 13.50
CA ALA A 13 -8.99 -11.17 14.78
C ALA A 13 -7.85 -11.27 15.81
N GLU A 14 -6.64 -11.59 15.35
CA GLU A 14 -5.43 -11.64 16.18
C GLU A 14 -4.78 -10.26 16.40
N GLY A 15 -5.36 -9.18 15.87
CA GLY A 15 -4.85 -7.81 16.01
C GLY A 15 -3.51 -7.56 15.30
N ALA A 16 -3.18 -8.37 14.30
CA ALA A 16 -1.95 -8.26 13.53
C ALA A 16 -2.15 -7.46 12.22
N ASP A 17 -1.04 -6.97 11.67
CA ASP A 17 -1.02 -6.22 10.42
C ASP A 17 -0.88 -7.15 9.20
N TYR A 18 -1.48 -6.76 8.07
CA TYR A 18 -1.33 -7.48 6.81
C TYR A 18 -1.21 -6.55 5.61
N MET A 19 -0.53 -7.03 4.57
CA MET A 19 -0.40 -6.36 3.28
C MET A 19 -0.88 -7.31 2.17
N LEU A 20 -1.84 -6.87 1.36
CA LEU A 20 -2.30 -7.60 0.19
C LEU A 20 -1.79 -6.96 -1.09
N GLN A 21 -1.23 -7.78 -1.97
CA GLN A 21 -0.79 -7.33 -3.28
C GLN A 21 -1.98 -7.20 -4.23
N VAL A 22 -2.11 -6.04 -4.87
CA VAL A 22 -3.05 -5.84 -5.99
C VAL A 22 -2.44 -6.47 -7.23
N LYS A 23 -3.19 -7.35 -7.91
CA LYS A 23 -2.75 -8.04 -9.13
C LYS A 23 -3.50 -7.56 -10.37
N ASP A 24 -2.96 -7.85 -11.55
CA ASP A 24 -3.52 -7.43 -12.84
C ASP A 24 -4.95 -7.90 -13.11
N ASN A 25 -5.41 -8.97 -12.45
CA ASN A 25 -6.79 -9.43 -12.55
C ASN A 25 -7.80 -8.53 -11.78
N GLN A 26 -7.32 -7.57 -10.97
CA GLN A 26 -8.10 -6.55 -10.26
C GLN A 26 -7.96 -5.18 -10.96
N ARG A 27 -8.21 -5.15 -12.27
CA ARG A 27 -7.93 -3.99 -13.14
C ARG A 27 -8.52 -2.67 -12.66
N ASN A 28 -9.77 -2.70 -12.16
CA ASN A 28 -10.44 -1.48 -11.69
C ASN A 28 -9.78 -0.94 -10.43
N LEU A 29 -9.53 -1.80 -9.44
CA LEU A 29 -8.85 -1.42 -8.19
C LEU A 29 -7.46 -0.85 -8.47
N HIS A 30 -6.68 -1.49 -9.35
CA HIS A 30 -5.38 -0.99 -9.73
C HIS A 30 -5.47 0.43 -10.33
N LYS A 31 -6.41 0.66 -11.27
CA LYS A 31 -6.62 1.98 -11.88
C LYS A 31 -7.02 3.04 -10.86
N GLU A 32 -7.92 2.70 -9.93
CA GLU A 32 -8.38 3.62 -8.90
C GLU A 32 -7.26 4.01 -7.94
N ILE A 33 -6.44 3.04 -7.51
CA ILE A 33 -5.25 3.32 -6.68
C ILE A 33 -4.30 4.26 -7.43
N SER A 34 -3.95 3.96 -8.69
CA SER A 34 -3.08 4.83 -9.49
C SER A 34 -3.66 6.24 -9.65
N ALA A 35 -4.95 6.36 -9.93
CA ALA A 35 -5.62 7.65 -10.08
C ALA A 35 -5.64 8.44 -8.77
N PHE A 36 -5.83 7.78 -7.63
CA PHE A 36 -5.82 8.41 -6.32
C PHE A 36 -4.44 8.99 -6.00
N PHE A 37 -3.36 8.21 -6.17
CA PHE A 37 -2.00 8.72 -6.01
C PHE A 37 -1.72 9.89 -6.96
N HIS A 38 -2.09 9.78 -8.24
CA HIS A 38 -1.91 10.86 -9.22
C HIS A 38 -2.62 12.15 -8.83
N LYS A 39 -3.84 12.02 -8.31
CA LYS A 39 -4.60 13.15 -7.78
C LYS A 39 -3.89 13.76 -6.58
N THR A 40 -3.44 12.96 -5.62
CA THR A 40 -2.77 13.48 -4.42
C THR A 40 -1.45 14.16 -4.76
N TYR A 41 -0.66 13.63 -5.71
CA TYR A 41 0.54 14.32 -6.20
C TYR A 41 0.25 15.72 -6.75
N ARG A 42 -0.93 15.93 -7.36
CA ARG A 42 -1.35 17.22 -7.91
C ARG A 42 -1.91 18.14 -6.83
N ASP A 43 -2.81 17.61 -6.00
CA ASP A 43 -3.68 18.41 -5.14
C ASP A 43 -3.09 18.61 -3.73
N ASP A 44 -2.31 17.65 -3.24
CA ASP A 44 -1.69 17.66 -1.90
C ASP A 44 -0.36 16.87 -1.88
N PRO A 45 0.71 17.38 -2.50
CA PRO A 45 2.00 16.71 -2.53
C PRO A 45 2.63 16.56 -1.13
N GLN A 46 2.28 17.43 -0.18
CA GLN A 46 2.82 17.39 1.18
C GLN A 46 2.37 16.13 1.95
N ALA A 47 1.15 15.63 1.69
CA ALA A 47 0.69 14.36 2.24
C ALA A 47 1.54 13.16 1.79
N LEU A 48 2.15 13.21 0.60
CA LEU A 48 3.01 12.15 0.08
C LEU A 48 4.46 12.27 0.53
N GLU A 49 4.93 13.49 0.79
CA GLU A 49 6.27 13.74 1.36
C GLU A 49 6.37 13.24 2.81
N THR A 50 5.33 13.50 3.60
CA THR A 50 5.28 13.04 5.00
C THR A 50 5.15 11.52 5.12
N GLY A 51 4.47 10.86 4.17
CA GLY A 51 4.33 9.41 4.09
C GLY A 51 5.40 8.71 3.25
N TYR A 52 6.63 9.25 3.16
CA TYR A 52 7.69 8.64 2.36
C TYR A 52 8.67 7.83 3.21
N TYR A 53 8.96 6.60 2.78
CA TYR A 53 10.05 5.80 3.32
C TYR A 53 10.85 5.13 2.20
N GLN A 54 12.17 5.08 2.36
CA GLN A 54 13.08 4.45 1.44
C GLN A 54 14.04 3.54 2.18
N GLU A 55 14.26 2.35 1.63
CA GLU A 55 15.22 1.38 2.13
C GLU A 55 16.18 1.03 1.00
N ILE A 56 17.48 1.20 1.26
CA ILE A 56 18.55 0.76 0.34
C ILE A 56 19.35 -0.31 1.07
N ASP A 57 19.24 -1.55 0.60
CA ASP A 57 19.95 -2.70 1.14
C ASP A 57 21.04 -3.17 0.17
N LYS A 58 22.23 -3.46 0.69
CA LYS A 58 23.36 -3.99 -0.10
C LYS A 58 23.72 -5.36 0.45
N ALA A 59 23.29 -6.41 -0.25
CA ALA A 59 23.53 -7.78 0.15
C ALA A 59 23.97 -8.62 -1.06
N HIS A 60 25.00 -9.46 -0.86
CA HIS A 60 25.47 -10.45 -1.85
C HIS A 60 25.79 -9.84 -3.23
N GLY A 61 26.38 -8.64 -3.26
CA GLY A 61 26.72 -7.93 -4.50
C GLY A 61 25.53 -7.28 -5.23
N ARG A 62 24.32 -7.34 -4.66
CA ARG A 62 23.14 -6.66 -5.19
C ARG A 62 22.76 -5.46 -4.32
N ILE A 63 22.36 -4.39 -5.00
CA ILE A 63 21.74 -3.22 -4.37
C ILE A 63 20.22 -3.37 -4.56
N ASN A 64 19.47 -3.42 -3.47
CA ASN A 64 18.01 -3.42 -3.46
C ASN A 64 17.54 -2.04 -3.01
N GLU A 65 16.73 -1.38 -3.83
CA GLU A 65 16.09 -0.12 -3.48
C GLU A 65 14.58 -0.37 -3.34
N ARG A 66 14.01 0.00 -2.20
CA ARG A 66 12.57 -0.08 -1.93
C ARG A 66 12.06 1.29 -1.59
N TYR A 67 10.95 1.67 -2.23
CA TYR A 67 10.31 2.96 -2.08
C TYR A 67 8.87 2.73 -1.62
N TYR A 68 8.50 3.36 -0.51
CA TYR A 68 7.16 3.30 0.06
C TYR A 68 6.57 4.70 0.06
N ARG A 69 5.35 4.82 -0.45
CA ARG A 69 4.53 6.04 -0.35
C ARG A 69 3.24 5.66 0.35
N LEU A 70 3.03 6.29 1.49
CA LEU A 70 1.86 6.10 2.34
C LEU A 70 1.01 7.35 2.24
N LEU A 71 -0.30 7.14 2.18
CA LEU A 71 -1.27 8.21 2.34
C LEU A 71 -1.93 8.05 3.71
N PRO A 72 -2.18 9.15 4.42
CA PRO A 72 -2.87 9.07 5.70
C PRO A 72 -4.24 8.44 5.48
N ILE A 73 -4.54 7.46 6.33
CA ILE A 73 -5.86 6.87 6.38
C ILE A 73 -6.78 7.92 7.01
N THR A 74 -7.61 8.55 6.18
CA THR A 74 -8.76 9.32 6.68
C THR A 74 -9.81 8.35 7.16
N ASP A 75 -10.55 8.71 8.22
CA ASP A 75 -11.48 7.86 8.97
C ASP A 75 -11.95 6.63 8.18
N LEU A 76 -11.32 5.49 8.45
CA LEU A 76 -11.90 4.20 8.10
C LEU A 76 -13.21 4.17 8.86
N ARG A 77 -14.34 4.33 8.16
CA ARG A 77 -15.65 4.04 8.74
C ARG A 77 -15.52 2.68 9.39
N GLN A 78 -15.58 2.66 10.73
CA GLN A 78 -15.60 1.42 11.49
C GLN A 78 -16.82 0.65 10.99
N ALA A 79 -16.56 -0.43 10.26
CA ALA A 79 -17.55 -1.40 9.85
C ALA A 79 -17.47 -2.59 10.80
#